data_AF-A0AAD9PHJ9-F1
#
_entry.id   AF-A0AAD9PHJ9-F1
#
_cell.length_a   1.000
_cell.length_b   1.000
_cell.length_c   1.000
_cell.angle_alpha   90.00
_cell.angle_beta   90.00
_cell.angle_gamma   90.00
#
_symmetry.space_group_name_H-M   'P 1'
#
loop_
_entity.id
_entity.type
_entity.pdbx_description
1 polymer ?
#
loop_
_entity_poly.entity_id
_entity_poly.type
_entity_poly.pdbx_seq_one_letter_code
_entity_poly.pdbx_strand_id
1 'polypeptide(L)'
;MVDIKTLVDCMQEFIKQNQELQIIAQAGPFDQQVKIAADVLRLERYCKDGEYFVNFGNPSLPLTRYLEQLATLSEHQIPAFLSHVLVFYKEWQLGRHRLLGSIQKHLKIVEKFKCSGHDNDAKNVERLVNYAALQWQRNEKDAFIGELEPALQSFSKALMHHFGPQK
;
A
#
# COMPACT_ATOMS: atom_id res chain seq x y z
N MET A 1 9.84 2.33 3.19
CA MET A 1 8.95 3.51 3.19
C MET A 1 8.70 4.02 1.78
N VAL A 2 9.73 4.19 0.94
CA VAL A 2 9.58 4.54 -0.49
C VAL A 2 8.69 3.54 -1.23
N ASP A 3 8.98 2.24 -1.13
CA ASP A 3 8.15 1.21 -1.76
C ASP A 3 6.68 1.24 -1.32
N ILE A 4 6.40 1.54 -0.05
CA ILE A 4 5.03 1.66 0.46
C ILE A 4 4.34 2.88 -0.18
N LYS A 5 5.05 4.00 -0.29
CA LYS A 5 4.53 5.20 -0.96
C LYS A 5 4.21 4.90 -2.42
N THR A 6 5.16 4.32 -3.15
CA THR A 6 5.00 3.98 -4.57
C THR A 6 3.84 3.01 -4.78
N LEU A 7 3.71 1.99 -3.93
CA LEU A 7 2.58 1.05 -3.97
C LEU A 7 1.23 1.78 -3.80
N VAL A 8 1.11 2.65 -2.79
CA VAL A 8 -0.12 3.42 -2.53
C VAL A 8 -0.45 4.35 -3.70
N ASP A 9 0.55 5.06 -4.22
CA ASP A 9 0.37 5.98 -5.34
C ASP A 9 -0.11 5.23 -6.59
N CYS A 10 0.51 4.10 -6.94
CA CYS A 10 0.09 3.28 -8.07
C CYS A 10 -1.30 2.68 -7.88
N MET A 11 -1.62 2.13 -6.71
CA MET A 11 -2.97 1.57 -6.46
C MET A 11 -4.06 2.64 -6.63
N GLN A 12 -3.81 3.85 -6.14
CA GLN A 12 -4.77 4.94 -6.33
C GLN A 12 -4.87 5.38 -7.78
N GLU A 13 -3.76 5.38 -8.52
CA GLU A 13 -3.78 5.71 -9.94
C GLU A 13 -4.60 4.69 -10.72
N PHE A 14 -4.40 3.39 -10.46
CA PHE A 14 -5.21 2.31 -11.05
C PHE A 14 -6.71 2.46 -10.70
N ILE A 15 -7.03 2.83 -9.46
CA ILE A 15 -8.40 3.14 -9.03
C ILE A 15 -8.99 4.32 -9.82
N LYS A 16 -8.22 5.40 -10.01
CA LYS A 16 -8.69 6.61 -10.73
C LYS A 16 -8.91 6.37 -12.22
N GLN A 17 -8.07 5.54 -12.83
CA GLN A 17 -8.12 5.23 -14.26
C GLN A 17 -9.27 4.27 -14.60
N ASN A 18 -9.76 3.50 -13.63
CA ASN A 18 -10.84 2.54 -13.83
C ASN A 18 -12.22 3.17 -13.59
N GLN A 19 -13.08 3.18 -14.60
CA GLN A 19 -14.41 3.78 -14.52
C GLN A 19 -15.36 3.07 -13.53
N GLU A 20 -15.20 1.76 -13.34
CA GLU A 20 -16.02 1.00 -12.39
C GLU A 20 -15.65 1.30 -10.93
N LEU A 21 -14.44 1.85 -10.70
CA LEU A 21 -13.91 2.18 -9.39
C LEU A 21 -14.11 3.65 -9.01
N GLN A 22 -14.85 4.44 -9.80
CA GLN A 22 -15.01 5.88 -9.56
C GLN A 22 -15.58 6.22 -8.17
N ILE A 23 -16.49 5.40 -7.64
CA ILE A 23 -17.01 5.60 -6.27
C ILE A 23 -15.87 5.50 -5.24
N ILE A 24 -14.95 4.55 -5.44
CA ILE A 24 -13.77 4.37 -4.58
C ILE A 24 -12.78 5.53 -4.81
N ALA A 25 -12.60 5.93 -6.06
CA ALA A 25 -11.74 7.04 -6.45
C ALA A 25 -12.20 8.40 -5.90
N GLN A 26 -13.50 8.57 -5.58
CA GLN A 26 -14.06 9.79 -5.01
C GLN A 26 -14.14 9.74 -3.48
N ALA A 27 -14.50 8.58 -2.91
CA ALA A 27 -14.64 8.42 -1.47
C ALA A 27 -13.30 8.20 -0.75
N GLY A 28 -12.24 7.87 -1.49
CA GLY A 28 -10.92 7.63 -0.94
C GLY A 28 -10.78 6.27 -0.26
N PRO A 29 -9.55 5.80 -0.16
CA PRO A 29 -8.69 6.20 0.97
C PRO A 29 -7.59 7.21 0.59
N PHE A 30 -7.54 8.35 1.27
CA PHE A 30 -6.57 9.42 0.97
C PHE A 30 -5.67 9.81 2.14
N ASP A 31 -6.06 9.53 3.38
CA ASP A 31 -5.36 10.06 4.55
C ASP A 31 -3.96 9.47 4.67
N GLN A 32 -3.81 8.17 4.42
CA GLN A 32 -2.54 7.46 4.52
C GLN A 32 -1.56 7.90 3.44
N GLN A 33 -2.01 8.12 2.21
CA GLN A 33 -1.12 8.58 1.15
C GLN A 33 -0.43 9.90 1.52
N VAL A 34 -1.22 10.88 1.99
CA VAL A 34 -0.69 12.19 2.40
C VAL A 34 0.28 12.04 3.58
N LYS A 35 -0.06 11.20 4.56
CA LYS A 35 0.79 10.94 5.73
C LYS A 35 2.10 10.24 5.34
N ILE A 36 2.04 9.20 4.50
CA ILE A 36 3.20 8.46 4.01
C ILE A 36 4.11 9.37 3.19
N ALA A 37 3.55 10.17 2.28
CA ALA A 37 4.32 11.12 1.47
C ALA A 37 5.07 12.14 2.33
N ALA A 38 4.41 12.70 3.35
CA ALA A 38 5.03 13.63 4.29
C ALA A 38 6.19 12.98 5.08
N ASP A 39 6.02 11.72 5.50
CA ASP A 39 7.06 10.98 6.22
C ASP A 39 8.25 10.59 5.33
N VAL A 40 8.01 10.20 4.08
CA VAL A 40 9.07 9.93 3.09
C VAL A 40 9.87 11.20 2.83
N LEU A 41 9.21 12.32 2.57
CA LEU A 41 9.87 13.61 2.32
C LEU A 41 10.68 14.08 3.54
N ARG A 42 10.21 13.79 4.76
CA ARG A 42 10.98 14.05 5.98
C ARG A 42 12.23 13.16 6.06
N LEU A 43 12.10 11.87 5.78
CA LEU A 43 13.25 10.95 5.75
C LEU A 43 14.28 11.37 4.70
N GLU A 44 13.83 11.81 3.52
CA GLU A 44 14.70 12.36 2.48
C GLU A 44 15.55 13.54 2.97
N ARG A 45 14.97 14.46 3.75
CA ARG A 45 15.71 15.58 4.34
C ARG A 45 16.78 15.09 5.31
N TYR A 46 16.43 14.18 6.22
CA TYR A 46 17.40 13.60 7.17
C TYR A 46 18.57 12.90 6.46
N CYS A 47 18.31 12.25 5.32
CA CYS A 47 19.36 11.59 4.54
C CYS A 47 20.21 12.57 3.74
N LYS A 48 19.64 13.65 3.20
CA LYS A 48 20.39 14.71 2.50
C LYS A 48 21.32 15.49 3.43
N ASP A 49 20.93 15.65 4.68
CA ASP A 49 21.71 16.33 5.71
C ASP A 49 22.73 15.39 6.39
N GLY A 50 22.79 14.10 6.02
CA GLY A 50 23.71 13.10 6.55
C GLY A 50 24.51 12.37 5.46
N GLU A 51 25.45 11.49 5.85
CA GLU A 51 26.28 10.70 4.91
C GLU A 51 25.55 9.46 4.33
N TYR A 52 24.25 9.31 4.58
CA TYR A 52 23.50 8.11 4.20
C TYR A 52 22.76 8.29 2.87
N PHE A 53 23.21 7.55 1.85
CA PHE A 53 22.52 7.47 0.57
C PHE A 53 21.33 6.52 0.67
N VAL A 54 20.11 7.05 0.58
CA VAL A 54 18.90 6.23 0.41
C VAL A 54 18.46 6.35 -1.05
N ASN A 55 18.28 5.20 -1.71
CA ASN A 55 17.78 5.16 -3.08
C ASN A 55 16.27 5.47 -3.06
N PHE A 56 15.93 6.74 -3.25
CA PHE A 56 14.56 7.22 -3.35
C PHE A 56 13.99 7.11 -4.77
N GLY A 57 14.80 6.69 -5.75
CA GLY A 57 14.46 6.83 -7.17
C GLY A 57 13.68 5.66 -7.77
N ASN A 58 14.03 4.43 -7.42
CA ASN A 58 13.49 3.25 -8.10
C ASN A 58 12.83 2.26 -7.11
N PRO A 59 11.61 1.77 -7.42
CA PRO A 59 10.99 0.70 -6.64
C PRO A 59 11.87 -0.55 -6.65
N SER A 60 11.84 -1.31 -5.56
CA SER A 60 12.54 -2.60 -5.50
C SER A 60 12.00 -3.58 -6.56
N LEU A 61 12.83 -4.54 -7.01
CA LEU A 61 12.40 -5.55 -7.98
C LEU A 61 11.14 -6.34 -7.54
N PRO A 62 11.00 -6.75 -6.25
CA PRO A 62 9.77 -7.35 -5.77
C PRO A 62 8.57 -6.41 -5.88
N LEU A 63 8.73 -5.12 -5.60
CA LEU A 63 7.67 -4.14 -5.79
C LEU A 63 7.33 -3.97 -7.28
N THR A 64 8.30 -3.85 -8.17
CA THR A 64 8.06 -3.70 -9.62
C THR A 64 7.19 -4.85 -10.15
N ARG A 65 7.54 -6.09 -9.83
CA ARG A 65 6.74 -7.27 -10.21
C ARG A 65 5.32 -7.22 -9.63
N TYR A 66 5.20 -6.72 -8.41
CA TYR A 66 3.89 -6.58 -7.78
C TYR A 66 3.05 -5.50 -8.46
N LEU A 67 3.64 -4.37 -8.84
CA LEU A 67 2.96 -3.31 -9.58
C LEU A 67 2.49 -3.77 -10.96
N GLU A 68 3.30 -4.58 -11.66
CA GLU A 68 2.91 -5.21 -12.93
C GLU A 68 1.68 -6.11 -12.76
N GLN A 69 1.67 -6.96 -11.72
CA GLN A 69 0.51 -7.79 -11.37
C GLN A 69 -0.73 -6.92 -11.10
N LEU A 70 -0.59 -5.86 -10.29
CA LEU A 70 -1.70 -4.97 -9.96
C LEU A 70 -2.25 -4.24 -11.18
N ALA A 71 -1.40 -3.80 -12.10
CA ALA A 71 -1.82 -3.19 -13.35
C ALA A 71 -2.70 -4.17 -14.16
N THR A 72 -2.22 -5.40 -14.37
CA THR A 72 -2.99 -6.44 -15.09
C THR A 72 -4.34 -6.73 -14.42
N LEU A 73 -4.36 -6.88 -13.09
CA LEU A 73 -5.61 -7.13 -12.36
C LEU A 73 -6.57 -5.94 -12.44
N SER A 74 -6.07 -4.71 -12.37
CA SER A 74 -6.90 -3.51 -12.44
C SER A 74 -7.59 -3.32 -13.79
N GLU A 75 -7.04 -3.90 -14.86
CA GLU A 75 -7.61 -3.83 -16.22
C GLU A 75 -8.54 -5.00 -16.54
N HIS A 76 -8.28 -6.20 -15.99
CA HIS A 76 -8.95 -7.43 -16.44
C HIS A 76 -9.74 -8.15 -15.36
N GLN A 77 -9.49 -7.87 -14.08
CA GLN A 77 -10.08 -8.63 -12.97
C GLN A 77 -10.24 -7.76 -11.72
N ILE A 78 -11.12 -6.78 -11.81
CA ILE A 78 -11.35 -5.75 -10.78
C ILE A 78 -11.63 -6.35 -9.38
N PRO A 79 -12.46 -7.40 -9.22
CA PRO A 79 -12.63 -8.01 -7.90
C PRO A 79 -11.31 -8.52 -7.31
N ALA A 80 -10.47 -9.20 -8.09
CA ALA A 80 -9.17 -9.66 -7.63
C ALA A 80 -8.24 -8.48 -7.27
N PHE A 81 -8.22 -7.41 -8.08
CA PHE A 81 -7.50 -6.17 -7.75
C PHE A 81 -7.97 -5.56 -6.41
N LEU A 82 -9.27 -5.53 -6.14
CA LEU A 82 -9.81 -5.00 -4.89
C LEU A 82 -9.44 -5.83 -3.66
N SER A 83 -9.15 -7.13 -3.82
CA SER A 83 -8.55 -7.95 -2.76
C SER A 83 -7.20 -7.42 -2.35
N HIS A 84 -6.34 -7.05 -3.31
CA HIS A 84 -5.04 -6.46 -3.01
C HIS A 84 -5.14 -5.12 -2.29
N VAL A 85 -6.08 -4.26 -2.72
CA VAL A 85 -6.33 -2.98 -2.06
C VAL A 85 -6.79 -3.22 -0.61
N LEU A 86 -7.75 -4.12 -0.39
CA LEU A 86 -8.24 -4.43 0.95
C LEU A 86 -7.12 -4.97 1.85
N VAL A 87 -6.38 -5.97 1.37
CA VAL A 87 -5.27 -6.58 2.10
C VAL A 87 -4.24 -5.54 2.48
N PHE A 88 -3.82 -4.69 1.53
CA PHE A 88 -2.86 -3.62 1.83
C PHE A 88 -3.35 -2.74 3.00
N TYR A 89 -4.56 -2.20 2.94
CA TYR A 89 -5.01 -1.25 3.96
C TYR A 89 -5.22 -1.92 5.32
N LYS A 90 -5.71 -3.17 5.35
CA LYS A 90 -5.87 -3.94 6.59
C LYS A 90 -4.52 -4.27 7.21
N GLU A 91 -3.60 -4.83 6.44
CA GLU A 91 -2.27 -5.21 6.94
C GLU A 91 -1.45 -3.98 7.34
N TRP A 92 -1.51 -2.91 6.55
CA TRP A 92 -0.85 -1.65 6.90
C TRP A 92 -1.41 -1.08 8.21
N GLN A 93 -2.73 -1.07 8.40
CA GLN A 93 -3.35 -0.61 9.64
C GLN A 93 -2.86 -1.41 10.86
N LEU A 94 -2.74 -2.73 10.74
CA LEU A 94 -2.31 -3.62 11.82
C LEU A 94 -0.80 -3.53 12.10
N GLY A 95 0.02 -3.47 11.04
CA GLY A 95 1.48 -3.61 11.12
C GLY A 95 2.24 -2.30 11.30
N ARG A 96 1.73 -1.17 10.77
CA ARG A 96 2.52 0.07 10.63
C ARG A 96 3.04 0.61 11.97
N HIS A 97 2.27 0.55 13.04
CA HIS A 97 2.71 1.12 14.33
C HIS A 97 3.94 0.41 14.87
N ARG A 98 3.96 -0.93 14.78
CA ARG A 98 5.10 -1.74 15.23
C ARG A 98 6.30 -1.56 14.30
N LEU A 99 6.08 -1.62 12.99
CA LEU A 99 7.13 -1.44 11.99
C LEU A 99 7.82 -0.08 12.13
N LEU A 100 7.03 1.00 12.11
CA LEU A 100 7.53 2.36 12.22
C LEU A 100 8.18 2.61 13.58
N GLY A 101 7.59 2.10 14.66
CA GLY A 101 8.20 2.19 16.00
C GLY A 101 9.55 1.48 16.09
N SER A 102 9.71 0.34 15.40
CA SER A 102 11.00 -0.36 15.31
C SER A 102 12.02 0.47 14.54
N ILE A 103 11.65 0.99 13.36
CA ILE A 103 12.50 1.89 12.56
C ILE A 103 12.94 3.10 13.38
N GLN A 104 12.02 3.77 14.08
CA GLN A 104 12.35 4.92 14.92
C GLN A 104 13.38 4.57 16.00
N LYS A 105 13.19 3.44 16.70
CA LYS A 105 14.12 3.00 17.74
C LYS A 105 15.50 2.69 17.17
N HIS A 106 15.56 1.96 16.05
CA HIS A 106 16.83 1.58 15.42
C HIS A 106 17.60 2.78 14.87
N LEU A 107 16.89 3.72 14.22
CA LEU A 107 17.48 4.92 13.63
C LEU A 107 17.58 6.10 14.62
N LYS A 108 17.19 5.90 15.89
CA LYS A 108 17.15 6.94 16.94
C LYS A 108 16.38 8.20 16.52
N ILE A 109 15.31 8.04 15.75
CA ILE A 109 14.43 9.12 15.31
C ILE A 109 13.47 9.46 16.46
N VAL A 110 13.64 10.65 17.06
CA VAL A 110 12.84 11.10 18.20
C VAL A 110 11.39 11.40 17.80
N GLU A 111 11.18 11.98 16.61
CA GLU A 111 9.86 12.37 16.15
C GLU A 111 9.04 11.18 15.62
N LYS A 112 7.76 11.13 15.96
CA LYS A 112 6.80 10.15 15.43
C LYS A 112 6.59 10.31 13.92
N PHE A 113 6.43 9.19 13.23
CA PHE A 113 5.95 9.16 11.84
C PHE A 113 4.47 9.53 11.79
N LYS A 114 4.06 10.43 10.91
CA LYS A 114 2.66 10.83 10.74
C LYS A 114 1.76 9.64 10.36
N CYS A 115 2.25 8.74 9.50
CA CYS A 115 1.51 7.56 9.06
C CYS A 115 1.33 6.51 10.17
N SER A 116 2.05 6.63 11.29
CA SER A 116 1.83 5.81 12.50
C SER A 116 0.57 6.19 13.28
N GLY A 117 0.00 7.37 13.02
CA GLY A 117 -1.22 7.86 13.64
C GLY A 117 -2.48 7.12 13.21
N HIS A 118 -3.62 7.45 13.82
CA HIS A 118 -4.91 6.90 13.43
C HIS A 118 -5.39 7.45 12.07
N ASP A 119 -6.14 6.63 11.33
CA ASP A 119 -6.94 7.00 10.16
C ASP A 119 -8.10 5.99 10.01
N ASN A 120 -9.02 6.31 9.11
CA ASN A 120 -10.18 5.48 8.79
C ASN A 120 -10.06 4.78 7.43
N ASP A 121 -8.91 4.83 6.75
CA ASP A 121 -8.78 4.37 5.37
C ASP A 121 -9.13 2.88 5.24
N ALA A 122 -8.64 2.04 6.13
CA ALA A 122 -8.96 0.61 6.11
C ALA A 122 -10.44 0.30 6.32
N LYS A 123 -11.13 1.08 7.17
CA LYS A 123 -12.59 0.95 7.35
C LYS A 123 -13.35 1.48 6.15
N ASN A 124 -12.87 2.57 5.53
CA ASN A 124 -13.49 3.16 4.36
C ASN A 124 -13.36 2.22 3.15
N VAL A 125 -12.17 1.68 2.91
CA VAL A 125 -11.93 0.66 1.87
C VAL A 125 -12.82 -0.55 2.06
N GLU A 126 -12.91 -1.08 3.28
CA GLU A 126 -13.79 -2.22 3.58
C GLU A 126 -15.25 -1.92 3.23
N ARG A 127 -15.77 -0.74 3.61
CA ARG A 127 -17.13 -0.33 3.27
C ARG A 127 -17.34 -0.22 1.76
N LEU A 128 -16.37 0.36 1.05
CA LEU A 128 -16.43 0.57 -0.39
C LEU A 128 -16.35 -0.74 -1.17
N VAL A 129 -15.49 -1.66 -0.75
CA VAL A 129 -15.41 -3.02 -1.29
C VAL A 129 -16.71 -3.77 -1.04
N ASN A 130 -17.26 -3.70 0.18
CA ASN A 130 -18.55 -4.33 0.49
C ASN A 130 -19.69 -3.77 -0.38
N TYR A 131 -19.68 -2.46 -0.65
CA TYR A 131 -20.65 -1.82 -1.52
C TYR A 131 -20.50 -2.30 -2.98
N ALA A 132 -19.26 -2.36 -3.51
CA ALA A 132 -19.01 -2.91 -4.84
C ALA A 132 -19.45 -4.39 -4.95
N ALA A 133 -19.20 -5.18 -3.91
CA ALA A 133 -19.54 -6.59 -3.84
C ALA A 133 -21.05 -6.89 -3.84
N LEU A 134 -21.91 -5.89 -3.63
CA LEU A 134 -23.36 -6.05 -3.76
C LEU A 134 -23.78 -6.37 -5.21
N GLN A 135 -23.03 -5.88 -6.20
CA GLN A 135 -23.34 -6.09 -7.61
C GLN A 135 -22.59 -7.29 -8.21
N TRP A 136 -21.63 -7.86 -7.47
CA TRP A 136 -20.83 -8.98 -7.95
C TRP A 136 -21.63 -10.27 -8.08
N GLN A 137 -21.42 -10.91 -9.21
CA GLN A 137 -21.77 -12.30 -9.45
C GLN A 137 -20.89 -13.24 -8.63
N ARG A 138 -21.28 -14.51 -8.56
CA ARG A 138 -20.56 -15.51 -7.76
C ARG A 138 -19.10 -15.67 -8.19
N ASN A 139 -18.85 -15.76 -9.49
CA ASN A 139 -17.50 -15.88 -10.04
C ASN A 139 -16.61 -14.68 -9.69
N GLU A 140 -17.17 -13.46 -9.60
CA GLU A 140 -16.43 -12.27 -9.18
C GLU A 140 -16.09 -12.31 -7.69
N LYS A 141 -17.01 -12.80 -6.85
CA LYS A 141 -16.74 -13.04 -5.42
C LYS A 141 -15.69 -14.12 -5.22
N ASP A 142 -15.74 -15.18 -6.01
CA ASP A 142 -14.75 -16.26 -5.99
C ASP A 142 -13.36 -15.73 -6.42
N ALA A 143 -13.30 -14.88 -7.45
CA ALA A 143 -12.06 -14.21 -7.87
C ALA A 143 -11.50 -13.29 -6.78
N PHE A 144 -12.36 -12.52 -6.11
CA PHE A 144 -11.94 -11.71 -4.96
C PHE A 144 -11.35 -12.58 -3.85
N ILE A 145 -12.07 -13.63 -3.41
CA ILE A 145 -11.63 -14.49 -2.30
C ILE A 145 -10.34 -15.24 -2.67
N GLY A 146 -10.24 -15.73 -3.90
CA GLY A 146 -9.08 -16.47 -4.40
C GLY A 146 -7.79 -15.65 -4.40
N GLU A 147 -7.89 -14.33 -4.52
CA GLU A 147 -6.71 -13.45 -4.58
C GLU A 147 -6.26 -12.92 -3.20
N LEU A 148 -6.97 -13.22 -2.10
CA LEU A 148 -6.60 -12.73 -0.76
C LEU A 148 -5.23 -13.24 -0.28
N GLU A 149 -4.94 -14.53 -0.47
CA GLU A 149 -3.65 -15.11 -0.10
C GLU A 149 -2.52 -14.62 -1.03
N PRO A 150 -2.65 -14.67 -2.37
CA PRO A 150 -1.69 -14.06 -3.30
C PRO A 150 -1.37 -12.60 -2.95
N ALA A 151 -2.40 -11.82 -2.61
CA ALA A 151 -2.24 -10.42 -2.21
C ALA A 151 -1.36 -10.27 -0.97
N LEU A 152 -1.59 -11.06 0.07
CA LEU A 152 -0.80 -11.03 1.29
C LEU A 152 0.67 -11.41 1.03
N GLN A 153 0.89 -12.43 0.19
CA GLN A 153 2.24 -12.88 -0.17
C GLN A 153 3.01 -11.83 -0.98
N SER A 154 2.38 -11.25 -2.01
CA SER A 154 3.00 -10.20 -2.84
C SER A 154 3.30 -8.94 -2.02
N PHE A 155 2.36 -8.50 -1.18
CA PHE A 155 2.58 -7.38 -0.27
C PHE A 155 3.73 -7.63 0.70
N SER A 156 3.77 -8.81 1.33
CA SER A 156 4.83 -9.18 2.28
C SER A 156 6.20 -9.22 1.59
N LYS A 157 6.29 -9.75 0.37
CA LYS A 157 7.55 -9.75 -0.41
C LYS A 157 8.02 -8.33 -0.75
N ALA A 158 7.11 -7.44 -1.13
CA ALA A 158 7.41 -6.04 -1.42
C ALA A 158 7.90 -5.28 -0.17
N LEU A 159 7.31 -5.54 1.00
CA LEU A 159 7.74 -4.93 2.26
C LEU A 159 9.08 -5.47 2.79
N MET A 160 9.25 -6.79 2.75
CA MET A 160 10.35 -7.48 3.43
C MET A 160 11.68 -7.42 2.67
N HIS A 161 11.70 -6.95 1.43
CA HIS A 161 12.93 -6.75 0.67
C HIS A 161 13.94 -5.85 1.42
N HIS A 162 13.45 -4.90 2.21
CA HIS A 162 14.28 -3.95 2.97
C HIS A 162 14.88 -4.53 4.27
N PHE A 163 14.47 -5.74 4.70
CA PHE A 163 14.89 -6.35 5.96
C PHE A 163 15.61 -7.70 5.80
N GLY A 164 15.77 -8.20 4.57
CA GLY A 164 16.51 -9.43 4.29
C GLY A 164 18.02 -9.20 4.22
N PRO A 165 18.85 -10.21 4.54
CA PRO A 165 20.29 -10.12 4.29
C PRO A 165 20.52 -9.91 2.79
N GLN A 166 21.17 -8.81 2.43
CA GLN A 166 21.71 -8.63 1.08
C GLN A 166 22.84 -9.66 0.93
N LYS A 167 22.58 -10.71 0.15
CA LYS A 167 23.60 -11.67 -0.27
C LYS A 167 24.36 -11.11 -1.46
#